data_AF-A0A0N5CN02-F1
#
_entry.id   AF-A0A0N5CN02-F1
#
_cell.length_a   1.000
_cell.length_b   1.000
_cell.length_c   1.000
_cell.angle_alpha   90.00
_cell.angle_beta   90.00
_cell.angle_gamma   90.00
#
_symmetry.space_group_name_H-M   'P 1'
#
loop_
_entity.id
_entity.type
_entity.pdbx_description
1 polymer ?
#
loop_
_entity_poly.entity_id
_entity_poly.type
_entity_poly.pdbx_seq_one_letter_code
_entity_poly.pdbx_strand_id
1 'polypeptide(L)'
;MINMIFFLALLALSCWLVALKMKAYFELRQADMPCLYQFKPWSECSATCWAENESMPLMKREIDETKLVLARGKSFAKCPPNIKKGLVQRAPCNLQK
;
A
#
# COMPACT_ATOMS: atom_id res chain seq x y z
N MET A 1 6.49 37.67 37.04
CA MET A 1 6.74 38.17 35.67
C MET A 1 7.44 37.12 34.80
N ILE A 2 8.56 36.54 35.26
CA ILE A 2 9.33 35.49 34.54
C ILE A 2 8.48 34.26 34.16
N ASN A 3 7.66 33.72 35.08
CA ASN A 3 6.81 32.56 34.80
C ASN A 3 5.74 32.82 33.72
N MET A 4 5.27 34.07 33.61
CA MET A 4 4.30 34.48 32.60
C MET A 4 4.93 34.52 31.21
N ILE A 5 6.18 35.00 31.12
CA ILE A 5 6.97 35.02 29.88
C ILE A 5 7.25 33.59 29.42
N PHE A 6 7.64 32.69 30.33
CA PHE A 6 7.84 31.28 29.99
C PHE A 6 6.55 30.61 29.49
N PHE A 7 5.41 30.89 30.13
CA PHE A 7 4.12 30.35 29.69
C PHE A 7 3.74 30.82 28.27
N LEU A 8 3.92 32.12 27.99
CA LEU A 8 3.67 32.67 26.65
C LEU A 8 4.63 32.11 25.60
N ALA A 9 5.90 31.92 25.94
CA ALA A 9 6.88 31.29 25.05
C ALA A 9 6.51 29.84 24.72
N LEU A 10 6.03 29.07 25.71
CA LEU A 10 5.56 27.70 25.50
C LEU A 10 4.31 27.64 24.61
N LEU A 11 3.37 28.59 24.77
CA LEU A 11 2.21 28.71 23.90
C LEU A 11 2.60 29.06 22.46
N ALA A 12 3.51 30.02 22.27
CA ALA A 12 4.00 30.37 20.95
C ALA A 12 4.70 29.18 20.27
N LEU A 13 5.53 28.45 21.01
CA LEU A 13 6.21 27.26 20.52
C LEU A 13 5.22 26.15 20.16
N SER A 14 4.20 25.90 20.98
CA SER A 14 3.19 24.87 20.71
C SER A 14 2.37 25.22 19.47
N CYS A 15 1.92 26.47 19.33
CA CYS A 15 1.25 26.97 18.13
C CYS A 15 2.12 26.81 16.88
N TRP A 16 3.41 27.14 16.98
CA TRP A 16 4.37 26.98 15.88
C TRP A 16 4.51 25.52 15.45
N LEU A 17 4.65 24.60 16.40
CA LEU A 17 4.75 23.16 16.12
C LEU A 17 3.47 22.62 15.46
N VAL A 18 2.30 23.07 15.89
CA VAL A 18 1.02 22.71 15.27
C VAL A 18 0.96 23.24 13.83
N ALA A 19 1.34 24.49 13.59
CA ALA A 19 1.38 25.09 12.26
C ALA A 19 2.32 24.32 11.31
N LEU A 20 3.51 23.93 11.79
CA LEU A 20 4.45 23.11 11.03
C LEU A 20 3.86 21.75 10.66
N LYS A 21 3.22 21.06 11.62
CA LYS A 21 2.56 19.77 11.35
C LYS A 21 1.44 19.90 10.33
N MET A 22 0.63 20.95 10.42
CA MET A 22 -0.45 21.21 9.46
C MET A 22 0.10 21.47 8.06
N LYS A 23 1.15 22.28 7.94
CA LYS A 23 1.80 22.54 6.65
C LYS A 23 2.37 21.26 6.04
N ALA A 24 3.13 20.49 6.83
CA ALA A 24 3.69 19.22 6.37
C ALA A 24 2.61 18.22 5.95
N TYR A 25 1.52 18.12 6.71
CA TYR A 25 0.38 17.27 6.37
C TYR A 25 -0.26 17.68 5.03
N PHE A 26 -0.40 18.98 4.80
CA PHE A 26 -0.98 19.51 3.58
C PHE A 26 -0.10 19.24 2.36
N GLU A 27 1.20 19.53 2.46
CA GLU A 27 2.19 19.28 1.41
C GLU A 27 2.25 17.78 1.05
N LEU A 28 2.32 16.89 2.06
CA LEU A 28 2.29 15.45 1.83
C LEU A 28 0.95 14.97 1.24
N ARG A 29 -0.16 15.64 1.55
CA ARG A 29 -1.44 15.31 0.94
C ARG A 29 -1.52 15.74 -0.52
N GLN A 30 -0.92 16.87 -0.86
CA GLN A 30 -0.88 17.43 -2.20
C GLN A 30 0.18 16.79 -3.08
N ALA A 31 1.20 16.18 -2.49
CA ALA A 31 2.21 15.43 -3.21
C ALA A 31 1.56 14.31 -4.03
N ASP A 32 1.99 14.24 -5.29
CA ASP A 32 1.59 13.18 -6.19
C ASP A 32 2.12 11.83 -5.67
N MET A 33 1.26 10.81 -5.69
CA MET A 33 1.56 9.49 -5.16
C MET A 33 1.21 8.43 -6.21
N PRO A 34 2.12 7.51 -6.53
CA PRO A 34 1.84 6.46 -7.50
C PRO A 34 0.87 5.41 -6.94
N CYS A 35 0.33 4.59 -7.84
CA CYS A 35 -0.38 3.38 -7.43
C CYS A 35 0.63 2.35 -6.90
N LEU A 36 0.53 2.00 -5.62
CA LEU A 36 1.41 0.98 -5.00
C LEU A 36 0.56 -0.15 -4.44
N TYR A 37 0.99 -1.38 -4.67
CA TYR A 37 0.33 -2.56 -4.13
C TYR A 37 1.36 -3.68 -3.96
N GLN A 38 1.05 -4.60 -3.08
CA GLN A 38 1.85 -5.80 -2.85
C GLN A 38 0.94 -7.02 -3.01
N PHE A 39 1.49 -8.10 -3.54
CA PHE A 39 0.77 -9.38 -3.56
C PHE A 39 0.86 -10.08 -2.20
N LYS A 40 -0.22 -10.74 -1.82
CA LYS A 40 -0.21 -11.73 -0.73
C LYS A 40 0.75 -12.87 -1.06
N PRO A 41 1.14 -13.68 -0.06
CA PRO A 41 1.79 -14.96 -0.30
C PRO A 41 1.00 -15.82 -1.29
N TRP A 42 1.70 -16.69 -2.00
CA TRP A 42 1.07 -17.67 -2.87
C TRP A 42 0.13 -18.57 -2.07
N SER A 43 -0.99 -18.95 -2.68
CA SER A 43 -1.85 -20.01 -2.18
C SER A 43 -1.11 -21.34 -2.22
N GLU A 44 -1.67 -22.33 -1.53
CA GLU A 44 -1.33 -23.72 -1.81
C GLU A 44 -1.56 -24.04 -3.29
N CYS A 45 -0.76 -24.98 -3.78
CA CYS A 45 -0.86 -25.48 -5.13
C CYS A 45 -2.18 -26.25 -5.32
N SER A 46 -2.79 -26.17 -6.49
CA SER A 46 -4.05 -26.87 -6.76
C SER A 46 -3.94 -28.41 -6.67
N ALA A 47 -2.74 -28.95 -6.80
CA ALA A 47 -2.44 -30.38 -6.67
C ALA A 47 -1.03 -30.58 -6.12
N THR A 48 -0.79 -31.68 -5.39
CA THR A 48 0.54 -31.98 -4.80
C THR A 48 1.55 -32.45 -5.84
N CYS A 49 1.10 -33.14 -6.88
CA CYS A 49 1.93 -33.66 -7.96
C CYS A 49 1.26 -33.37 -9.31
N TRP A 50 2.03 -33.37 -10.39
CA TRP A 50 1.49 -33.28 -11.74
C TRP A 50 1.40 -34.68 -12.38
N ALA A 51 0.20 -35.28 -12.39
CA ALA A 51 -0.01 -36.60 -12.97
C ALA A 51 -0.17 -36.55 -14.50
N GLU A 52 0.14 -37.66 -15.17
CA GLU A 52 -0.17 -37.85 -16.59
C GLU A 52 -1.69 -37.81 -16.80
N ASN A 53 -2.14 -36.99 -17.75
CA ASN A 53 -3.55 -36.67 -18.06
C ASN A 53 -4.27 -35.71 -17.09
N GLU A 54 -3.57 -35.11 -16.13
CA GLU A 54 -4.14 -34.03 -15.30
C GLU A 54 -3.71 -32.64 -15.78
N SER A 55 -4.55 -31.64 -15.50
CA SER A 55 -4.21 -30.24 -15.72
C SER A 55 -3.03 -29.83 -14.84
N MET A 56 -2.12 -29.05 -15.42
CA MET A 56 -0.94 -28.53 -14.71
C MET A 56 -1.36 -27.85 -13.39
N PRO A 57 -0.72 -28.20 -12.26
CA PRO A 57 -1.03 -27.57 -10.99
C PRO A 57 -0.71 -26.08 -11.02
N LEU A 58 -1.61 -25.26 -10.47
CA LEU A 58 -1.45 -23.81 -10.40
C LEU A 58 -1.60 -23.34 -8.96
N MET A 59 -0.76 -22.39 -8.57
CA MET A 59 -0.93 -21.57 -7.38
C MET A 59 -1.40 -20.18 -7.81
N LYS A 60 -2.15 -19.51 -6.94
CA LYS A 60 -2.63 -18.15 -7.18
C LYS A 60 -2.25 -17.21 -6.07
N ARG A 61 -2.12 -15.92 -6.38
CA ARG A 61 -2.02 -14.86 -5.37
C ARG A 61 -2.81 -13.64 -5.81
N GLU A 62 -3.31 -12.93 -4.83
CA GLU A 62 -4.11 -11.73 -4.99
C GLU A 62 -3.39 -10.57 -4.32
N ILE A 63 -3.81 -9.33 -4.60
CA ILE A 63 -3.23 -8.19 -3.91
C ILE A 63 -3.62 -8.19 -2.42
N ASP A 64 -2.71 -7.68 -1.59
CA ASP A 64 -3.03 -7.34 -0.21
C ASP A 64 -3.70 -5.95 -0.19
N GLU A 65 -5.02 -5.95 0.00
CA GLU A 65 -5.80 -4.71 0.07
C GLU A 65 -5.34 -3.77 1.19
N THR A 66 -4.72 -4.29 2.25
CA THR A 66 -4.21 -3.47 3.37
C THR A 66 -2.94 -2.69 2.99
N LYS A 67 -2.26 -3.13 1.91
CA LYS A 67 -1.05 -2.50 1.35
C LYS A 67 -1.34 -1.73 0.06
N LEU A 68 -2.61 -1.62 -0.34
CA LEU A 68 -3.01 -0.89 -1.52
C LEU A 68 -3.01 0.62 -1.25
N VAL A 69 -2.19 1.34 -2.00
CA VAL A 69 -2.17 2.80 -2.05
C VAL A 69 -2.68 3.24 -3.42
N LEU A 70 -3.80 3.96 -3.43
CA LEU A 70 -4.36 4.50 -4.66
C LEU A 70 -3.55 5.69 -5.14
N ALA A 71 -3.37 5.78 -6.45
CA ALA A 71 -2.70 6.91 -7.08
C ALA A 71 -3.42 8.23 -6.74
N ARG A 72 -2.64 9.26 -6.41
CA ARG A 72 -3.11 10.63 -6.14
C ARG A 72 -2.31 11.60 -7.00
N GLY A 73 -2.96 12.66 -7.46
CA GLY A 73 -2.31 13.66 -8.30
C GLY A 73 -2.47 13.40 -9.79
N LYS A 74 -1.62 14.04 -10.60
CA LYS A 74 -1.69 13.95 -12.08
C LYS A 74 -0.42 13.41 -12.73
N SER A 75 0.69 13.33 -12.00
CA SER A 75 1.99 12.91 -12.55
C SER A 75 2.13 11.40 -12.73
N PHE A 76 1.31 10.60 -12.04
CA PHE A 76 1.36 9.13 -12.10
C PHE A 76 0.12 8.54 -12.78
N ALA A 77 0.31 7.38 -13.42
CA ALA A 77 -0.79 6.63 -13.99
C ALA A 77 -1.81 6.20 -12.92
N LYS A 78 -3.09 6.17 -13.30
CA LYS A 78 -4.16 5.67 -12.42
C LYS A 78 -3.96 4.18 -12.13
N CYS A 79 -4.38 3.74 -10.95
CA CYS A 79 -4.45 2.32 -10.65
C CYS A 79 -5.33 1.59 -11.68
N PRO A 80 -5.00 0.33 -12.04
CA PRO A 80 -5.86 -0.49 -12.87
C PRO A 80 -7.31 -0.53 -12.34
N PRO A 81 -8.32 -0.52 -13.23
CA PRO A 81 -9.70 -0.69 -12.82
C PRO A 81 -9.86 -2.05 -12.13
N ASN A 82 -10.64 -2.09 -11.05
CA ASN A 82 -10.88 -3.29 -10.26
C ASN A 82 -9.62 -3.93 -9.64
N ILE A 83 -8.56 -3.17 -9.35
CA ILE A 83 -7.31 -3.72 -8.78
C ILE A 83 -7.53 -4.65 -7.57
N LYS A 84 -8.56 -4.38 -6.74
CA LYS A 84 -8.95 -5.19 -5.58
C LYS A 84 -9.45 -6.60 -5.90
N LYS A 85 -10.13 -6.78 -7.03
CA LYS A 85 -10.80 -8.05 -7.38
C LYS A 85 -10.32 -8.66 -8.70
N GLY A 86 -9.69 -7.86 -9.56
CA GLY A 86 -9.33 -8.22 -10.92
C GLY A 86 -7.86 -8.63 -11.09
N LEU A 87 -7.00 -8.35 -10.11
CA LEU A 87 -5.57 -8.63 -10.23
C LEU A 87 -5.20 -9.93 -9.49
N VAL A 88 -5.49 -11.06 -10.15
CA VAL A 88 -5.10 -12.40 -9.70
C VAL A 88 -3.93 -12.87 -10.54
N GLN A 89 -2.79 -13.15 -9.90
CA GLN A 89 -1.66 -13.81 -10.55
C GLN A 89 -1.76 -15.32 -10.36
N ARG A 90 -1.40 -16.05 -11.42
CA ARG A 90 -1.33 -17.51 -11.42
C ARG A 90 0.07 -17.92 -11.84
N ALA A 91 0.63 -18.92 -11.18
CA ALA A 91 1.91 -19.50 -11.52
C ALA A 91 1.84 -21.02 -11.45
N PRO A 92 2.58 -21.74 -12.32
CA PRO A 92 2.73 -23.17 -12.20
C PRO A 92 3.41 -23.58 -10.89
N CYS A 93 3.02 -24.74 -10.36
CA CYS A 93 3.58 -25.31 -9.13
C CYS A 93 3.66 -26.83 -9.23
N ASN A 94 4.43 -27.45 -8.35
CA ASN A 94 4.56 -28.92 -8.25
C ASN A 94 4.76 -29.62 -9.61
N LEU A 95 5.68 -29.08 -10.42
CA LEU A 95 5.97 -29.55 -11.78
C LEU A 95 6.78 -30.85 -11.82
N GLN A 96 7.05 -31.45 -10.67
CA GLN A 96 7.73 -32.74 -10.58
C GLN A 96 6.75 -33.83 -11.02
N LYS A 97 7.21 -34.66 -11.94
CA LYS A 97 6.52 -35.86 -12.43
C LYS A 97 7.03 -37.08 -11.67
#